data_AF-A0A4V1VNI9-F1
#
_entry.id   AF-A0A4V1VNI9-F1
#
_cell.length_a   1.000
_cell.length_b   1.000
_cell.length_c   1.000
_cell.angle_alpha   90.00
_cell.angle_beta   90.00
_cell.angle_gamma   90.00
#
_symmetry.space_group_name_H-M   'P 1'
#
loop_
_entity.id
_entity.type
_entity.pdbx_description
1 polymer ?
#
loop_
_entity_poly.entity_id
_entity_poly.type
_entity_poly.pdbx_seq_one_letter_code
_entity_poly.pdbx_strand_id
1 'polypeptide(L)'
;MSGADMHPVALSMSYVYAVGRTGAVLESALSGRAGLHGGSLRAVRAGDLVALVSSVPHDAFDTDGLRAQTEDIKRLEVLARTHHAVVEAAYGTATVLPMRLATVYLDDERVADMLCERAAEFAALLIRLEGHVELGVKVYADPQEAAKTGAAVSEPVASGPGRAYLQQRRAQRHHRTRAAGGR
;
A
#
# COMPACT_ATOMS: atom_id res chain seq x y z
N MET A 1 -37.02 -21.48 27.16
CA MET A 1 -35.59 -21.16 27.36
C MET A 1 -34.88 -21.48 26.07
N SER A 2 -34.77 -20.51 25.16
CA SER A 2 -34.00 -20.64 23.92
C SER A 2 -32.76 -19.78 24.13
N GLY A 3 -31.61 -20.44 24.26
CA GLY A 3 -30.33 -19.76 24.37
C GLY A 3 -30.08 -19.03 23.06
N ALA A 4 -30.01 -17.70 23.13
CA ALA A 4 -29.44 -16.91 22.07
C ALA A 4 -28.01 -17.41 21.88
N ASP A 5 -27.77 -17.99 20.71
CA ASP A 5 -26.45 -18.34 20.21
C ASP A 5 -25.69 -17.02 20.01
N MET A 6 -25.10 -16.53 21.09
CA MET A 6 -24.28 -15.34 21.09
C MET A 6 -22.91 -15.78 20.59
N HIS A 7 -22.77 -15.82 19.25
CA HIS A 7 -21.45 -15.87 18.64
C HIS A 7 -20.61 -14.76 19.31
N PRO A 8 -19.46 -15.10 19.92
CA PRO A 8 -18.61 -14.08 20.51
C PRO A 8 -18.34 -13.05 19.42
N VAL A 9 -18.65 -11.77 19.70
CA VAL A 9 -18.29 -10.68 18.78
C VAL A 9 -16.79 -10.75 18.66
N ALA A 10 -16.30 -11.32 17.57
CA ALA A 10 -14.88 -11.42 17.31
C ALA A 10 -14.36 -9.98 17.30
N LEU A 11 -13.43 -9.68 18.21
CA LEU A 11 -12.79 -8.38 18.23
C LEU A 11 -12.15 -8.16 16.86
N SER A 12 -12.50 -7.05 16.22
CA SER A 12 -12.04 -6.73 14.87
C SER A 12 -11.23 -5.45 14.89
N MET A 13 -10.18 -5.42 14.08
CA MET A 13 -9.37 -4.24 13.81
C MET A 13 -9.68 -3.67 12.43
N SER A 14 -9.33 -2.41 12.20
CA SER A 14 -9.49 -1.74 10.91
C SER A 14 -8.18 -1.77 10.13
N TYR A 15 -8.14 -2.55 9.05
CA TYR A 15 -7.01 -2.57 8.11
C TYR A 15 -7.18 -1.46 7.08
N VAL A 16 -6.18 -0.59 6.93
CA VAL A 16 -6.22 0.56 6.02
C VAL A 16 -5.44 0.27 4.74
N TYR A 17 -6.11 0.37 3.60
CA TYR A 17 -5.52 0.11 2.28
C TYR A 17 -4.95 1.37 1.65
N ALA A 18 -5.74 2.44 1.60
CA ALA A 18 -5.38 3.68 0.95
C ALA A 18 -6.14 4.87 1.54
N VAL A 19 -5.59 6.06 1.33
CA VAL A 19 -6.24 7.35 1.66
C VAL A 19 -6.47 8.13 0.36
N GLY A 20 -7.64 8.72 0.21
CA GLY A 20 -7.99 9.59 -0.93
C GLY A 20 -8.80 10.79 -0.48
N ARG A 21 -9.29 11.57 -1.46
CA ARG A 21 -10.28 12.62 -1.17
C ARG A 21 -11.67 12.03 -1.06
N THR A 22 -12.49 12.59 -0.18
CA THR A 22 -13.91 12.25 -0.06
C THR A 22 -14.61 12.46 -1.41
N GLY A 23 -15.38 11.46 -1.86
CA GLY A 23 -16.13 11.55 -3.12
C GLY A 23 -16.76 10.21 -3.51
N ALA A 24 -17.94 10.28 -4.14
CA ALA A 24 -18.73 9.10 -4.51
C ALA A 24 -17.98 8.14 -5.45
N VAL A 25 -17.07 8.66 -6.28
CA VAL A 25 -16.28 7.86 -7.22
C VAL A 25 -15.38 6.85 -6.49
N LEU A 26 -14.60 7.33 -5.51
CA LEU A 26 -13.66 6.47 -4.78
C LEU A 26 -14.39 5.41 -3.94
N GLU A 27 -15.54 5.77 -3.36
CA GLU A 27 -16.33 4.83 -2.57
C GLU A 27 -17.03 3.78 -3.44
N SER A 28 -17.47 4.17 -4.64
CA SER A 28 -18.04 3.22 -5.60
C SER A 28 -17.04 2.12 -5.99
N ALA A 29 -15.73 2.42 -5.98
CA ALA A 29 -14.65 1.47 -6.26
C ALA A 29 -14.62 0.28 -5.28
N LEU A 30 -15.23 0.41 -4.10
CA LEU A 30 -15.34 -0.63 -3.07
C LEU A 30 -16.44 -1.66 -3.36
N SER A 31 -17.39 -1.32 -4.23
CA SER A 31 -18.60 -2.12 -4.44
C SER A 31 -18.27 -3.50 -5.01
N GLY A 32 -18.83 -4.55 -4.38
CA GLY A 32 -18.65 -5.95 -4.82
C GLY A 32 -17.27 -6.54 -4.56
N ARG A 33 -16.38 -5.83 -3.84
CA ARG A 33 -15.03 -6.30 -3.51
C ARG A 33 -14.92 -6.68 -2.05
N ALA A 34 -14.20 -7.78 -1.81
CA ALA A 34 -13.83 -8.20 -0.46
C ALA A 34 -12.42 -7.69 -0.12
N GLY A 35 -12.25 -7.24 1.11
CA GLY A 35 -10.95 -7.02 1.71
C GLY A 35 -10.35 -8.32 2.25
N LEU A 36 -9.34 -8.17 3.10
CA LEU A 36 -8.67 -9.28 3.79
C LEU A 36 -9.67 -10.11 4.61
N HIS A 37 -9.45 -11.42 4.64
CA HIS A 37 -10.30 -12.38 5.36
C HIS A 37 -11.79 -12.32 4.98
N GLY A 38 -12.11 -11.86 3.75
CA GLY A 38 -13.49 -11.67 3.31
C GLY A 38 -14.18 -10.46 3.94
N GLY A 39 -13.44 -9.61 4.67
CA GLY A 39 -13.99 -8.43 5.34
C GLY A 39 -14.57 -7.44 4.33
N SER A 40 -15.77 -6.93 4.60
CA SER A 40 -16.41 -5.93 3.76
C SER A 40 -15.58 -4.65 3.75
N LEU A 41 -15.29 -4.15 2.55
CA LEU A 41 -14.67 -2.85 2.37
C LEU A 41 -15.63 -1.73 2.74
N ARG A 42 -15.12 -0.68 3.37
CA ARG A 42 -15.89 0.51 3.74
C ARG A 42 -14.99 1.74 3.74
N ALA A 43 -15.64 2.90 3.76
CA ALA A 43 -15.01 4.21 3.79
C ALA A 43 -15.10 4.80 5.20
N VAL A 44 -13.95 5.16 5.79
CA VAL A 44 -13.87 5.98 7.00
C VAL A 44 -13.53 7.40 6.58
N ARG A 45 -14.34 8.38 6.98
CA ARG A 45 -14.20 9.78 6.54
C ARG A 45 -13.75 10.68 7.68
N ALA A 46 -12.94 11.66 7.35
CA ALA A 46 -12.59 12.77 8.22
C ALA A 46 -12.33 14.02 7.38
N GLY A 47 -13.24 15.00 7.47
CA GLY A 47 -13.24 16.18 6.60
C GLY A 47 -13.25 15.79 5.11
N ASP A 48 -12.31 16.33 4.35
CA ASP A 48 -12.17 16.11 2.90
C ASP A 48 -11.39 14.83 2.55
N LEU A 49 -11.02 14.02 3.55
CA LEU A 49 -10.28 12.79 3.37
C LEU A 49 -11.12 11.56 3.68
N VAL A 50 -10.81 10.49 2.97
CA VAL A 50 -11.39 9.17 3.18
C VAL A 50 -10.30 8.10 3.20
N ALA A 51 -10.39 7.18 4.15
CA ALA A 51 -9.61 5.96 4.21
C ALA A 51 -10.46 4.78 3.72
N LEU A 52 -9.88 3.96 2.84
CA LEU A 52 -10.45 2.69 2.45
C LEU A 52 -10.01 1.62 3.44
N VAL A 53 -10.96 0.97 4.10
CA VAL A 53 -10.68 -0.01 5.17
C VAL A 53 -11.49 -1.28 5.03
N SER A 54 -11.07 -2.34 5.70
CA SER A 54 -11.90 -3.53 5.99
C SER A 54 -11.64 -4.01 7.40
N SER A 55 -12.62 -4.73 7.96
CA SER A 55 -12.44 -5.39 9.25
C SER A 55 -11.55 -6.61 9.09
N VAL A 56 -10.65 -6.83 10.04
CA VAL A 56 -9.80 -8.01 10.14
C VAL A 56 -9.84 -8.58 11.56
N PRO A 57 -9.62 -9.89 11.75
CA PRO A 57 -9.58 -10.48 13.09
C PRO A 57 -8.47 -9.87 13.95
N HIS A 58 -8.78 -9.50 15.19
CA HIS A 58 -7.80 -8.88 16.08
C HIS A 58 -6.60 -9.81 16.35
N ASP A 59 -6.83 -11.08 16.65
CA ASP A 59 -5.79 -12.08 16.93
C ASP A 59 -4.80 -12.29 15.77
N ALA A 60 -5.25 -12.09 14.53
CA ALA A 60 -4.39 -12.17 13.36
C ALA A 60 -3.56 -10.90 13.15
N PHE A 61 -4.00 -9.74 13.64
CA PHE A 61 -3.40 -8.42 13.33
C PHE A 61 -2.93 -7.61 14.54
N ASP A 62 -3.00 -8.18 15.73
CA ASP A 62 -2.23 -7.70 16.86
C ASP A 62 -0.72 -7.86 16.59
N THR A 63 0.12 -7.44 17.55
CA THR A 63 1.57 -7.40 17.33
C THR A 63 2.17 -8.77 17.02
N ASP A 64 1.70 -9.83 17.69
CA ASP A 64 2.25 -11.18 17.53
C ASP A 64 1.60 -11.89 16.33
N GLY A 65 0.30 -11.72 16.13
CA GLY A 65 -0.42 -12.21 14.96
C GLY A 65 0.16 -11.66 13.66
N LEU A 66 0.45 -10.35 13.62
CA LEU A 66 1.03 -9.72 12.44
C LEU A 66 2.45 -10.24 12.17
N ARG A 67 3.26 -10.45 13.21
CA ARG A 67 4.58 -11.09 13.07
C ARG A 67 4.44 -12.47 12.43
N ALA A 68 3.54 -13.30 12.96
CA ALA A 68 3.29 -14.65 12.44
C ALA A 68 2.80 -14.65 10.98
N GLN A 69 1.97 -13.67 10.59
CA GLN A 69 1.57 -13.50 9.20
C GLN A 69 2.74 -13.16 8.28
N THR A 70 3.71 -12.37 8.73
CA THR A 70 4.87 -11.98 7.93
C THR A 70 5.95 -13.06 7.79
N GLU A 71 6.02 -13.98 8.76
CA GLU A 71 6.95 -15.11 8.73
C GLU A 71 6.46 -16.26 7.82
N ASP A 72 5.13 -16.40 7.65
CA ASP A 72 4.53 -17.32 6.71
C ASP A 72 4.37 -16.67 5.32
N ILE A 73 5.22 -17.09 4.38
CA ILE A 73 5.25 -16.53 3.02
C ILE A 73 3.90 -16.65 2.29
N LYS A 74 3.10 -17.69 2.54
CA LYS A 74 1.79 -17.87 1.88
C LYS A 74 0.78 -16.88 2.44
N ARG A 75 0.79 -16.65 3.75
CA ARG A 75 -0.08 -15.65 4.40
C ARG A 75 0.31 -14.25 3.97
N LEU A 76 1.60 -13.94 3.95
CA LEU A 76 2.12 -12.67 3.46
C LEU A 76 1.76 -12.43 1.98
N GLU A 77 1.83 -13.46 1.14
CA GLU A 77 1.42 -13.37 -0.27
C GLU A 77 -0.07 -13.02 -0.41
N VAL A 78 -0.96 -13.70 0.33
CA VAL A 78 -2.39 -13.38 0.34
C VAL A 78 -2.59 -11.94 0.81
N LEU A 79 -1.93 -11.55 1.91
CA LEU A 79 -2.01 -10.20 2.46
C LEU A 79 -1.62 -9.15 1.41
N ALA A 80 -0.46 -9.34 0.76
CA ALA A 80 0.06 -8.45 -0.26
C ALA A 80 -0.84 -8.38 -1.51
N ARG A 81 -1.31 -9.53 -2.02
CA ARG A 81 -2.17 -9.59 -3.21
C ARG A 81 -3.51 -8.92 -2.96
N THR A 82 -4.16 -9.19 -1.83
CA THR A 82 -5.44 -8.55 -1.50
C THR A 82 -5.27 -7.06 -1.29
N HIS A 83 -4.23 -6.63 -0.56
CA HIS A 83 -3.94 -5.21 -0.40
C HIS A 83 -3.76 -4.51 -1.75
N HIS A 84 -2.92 -5.08 -2.61
CA HIS A 84 -2.65 -4.53 -3.93
C HIS A 84 -3.92 -4.46 -4.79
N ALA A 85 -4.76 -5.50 -4.78
CA ALA A 85 -6.00 -5.51 -5.57
C ALA A 85 -6.98 -4.40 -5.17
N VAL A 86 -7.09 -4.08 -3.88
CA VAL A 86 -7.92 -2.97 -3.40
C VAL A 86 -7.32 -1.63 -3.80
N VAL A 87 -6.01 -1.47 -3.64
CA VAL A 87 -5.29 -0.24 -4.01
C VAL A 87 -5.36 0.03 -5.52
N GLU A 88 -5.13 -0.98 -6.35
CA GLU A 88 -5.25 -0.89 -7.81
C GLU A 88 -6.66 -0.49 -8.25
N ALA A 89 -7.69 -1.07 -7.62
CA ALA A 89 -9.07 -0.69 -7.89
C ALA A 89 -9.35 0.79 -7.54
N ALA A 90 -8.81 1.26 -6.42
CA ALA A 90 -8.93 2.65 -6.02
C ALA A 90 -8.22 3.59 -7.01
N TYR A 91 -6.98 3.26 -7.39
CA TYR A 91 -6.22 4.01 -8.40
C TYR A 91 -6.91 4.11 -9.75
N GLY A 92 -7.62 3.07 -10.17
CA GLY A 92 -8.41 3.08 -11.41
C GLY A 92 -9.57 4.07 -11.42
N THR A 93 -9.92 4.67 -10.27
CA THR A 93 -11.08 5.56 -10.12
C THR A 93 -10.73 6.96 -9.64
N ALA A 94 -9.69 7.12 -8.81
CA ALA A 94 -9.29 8.40 -8.26
C ALA A 94 -7.80 8.42 -7.86
N THR A 95 -7.24 9.60 -7.65
CA THR A 95 -5.92 9.76 -7.03
C THR A 95 -6.00 9.33 -5.55
N VAL A 96 -5.18 8.34 -5.19
CA VAL A 96 -5.07 7.81 -3.83
C VAL A 96 -3.62 7.66 -3.39
N LEU A 97 -3.42 7.62 -2.08
CA LEU A 97 -2.17 7.33 -1.39
C LEU A 97 -2.26 5.92 -0.79
N PRO A 98 -1.52 4.94 -1.32
CA PRO A 98 -1.46 3.60 -0.75
C PRO A 98 -0.83 3.68 0.63
N MET A 99 -1.49 3.06 1.61
CA MET A 99 -0.91 2.90 2.92
C MET A 99 0.12 1.77 2.89
N ARG A 100 1.04 1.76 3.87
CA ARG A 100 1.98 0.65 3.97
C ARG A 100 1.21 -0.64 4.21
N LEU A 101 1.72 -1.73 3.64
CA LEU A 101 1.19 -3.07 3.91
C LEU A 101 1.11 -3.31 5.42
N ALA A 102 -0.01 -3.88 5.87
CA ALA A 102 -0.29 -4.15 7.28
C ALA A 102 -0.43 -2.90 8.17
N THR A 103 -0.95 -1.81 7.63
CA THR A 103 -1.41 -0.67 8.44
C THR A 103 -2.76 -1.01 9.06
N VAL A 104 -2.81 -1.19 10.38
CA VAL A 104 -4.02 -1.52 11.14
C VAL A 104 -4.24 -0.55 12.31
N TYR A 105 -5.51 -0.32 12.63
CA TYR A 105 -5.97 0.46 13.78
C TYR A 105 -6.96 -0.39 14.60
N LEU A 106 -7.13 -0.05 15.87
CA LEU A 106 -8.05 -0.78 16.76
C LEU A 106 -9.49 -0.74 16.26
N ASP A 107 -9.89 0.39 15.68
CA ASP A 107 -11.25 0.67 15.23
C ASP A 107 -11.24 1.79 14.17
N ASP A 108 -12.42 2.16 13.68
CA ASP A 108 -12.58 3.21 12.68
C ASP A 108 -12.39 4.61 13.24
N GLU A 109 -12.71 4.82 14.52
CA GLU A 109 -12.49 6.08 15.22
C GLU A 109 -11.00 6.44 15.19
N ARG A 110 -10.11 5.47 15.45
CA ARG A 110 -8.65 5.66 15.35
C ARG A 110 -8.16 5.89 13.92
N VAL A 111 -8.84 5.34 12.92
CA VAL A 111 -8.56 5.67 11.52
C VAL A 111 -8.94 7.13 11.23
N ALA A 112 -10.10 7.58 11.71
CA ALA A 112 -10.54 8.97 11.57
C ALA A 112 -9.60 9.95 12.30
N ASP A 113 -9.15 9.60 13.51
CA ASP A 113 -8.12 10.36 14.25
C ASP A 113 -6.85 10.52 13.40
N MET A 114 -6.34 9.43 12.81
CA MET A 114 -5.15 9.48 11.95
C MET A 114 -5.35 10.37 10.71
N LEU A 115 -6.53 10.33 10.08
CA LEU A 115 -6.84 11.20 8.96
C LEU A 115 -6.85 12.68 9.37
N CYS A 116 -7.43 13.00 10.53
CA CYS A 116 -7.45 14.34 11.10
C CYS A 116 -6.02 14.85 11.39
N GLU A 117 -5.24 14.06 12.13
CA GLU A 117 -3.87 14.41 12.55
C GLU A 117 -2.96 14.68 11.36
N ARG A 118 -3.13 13.93 10.27
CA ARG A 118 -2.27 13.97 9.08
C ARG A 118 -2.94 14.65 7.89
N ALA A 119 -4.02 15.39 8.11
CA ALA A 119 -4.85 15.93 7.04
C ALA A 119 -4.05 16.79 6.05
N ALA A 120 -3.22 17.70 6.57
CA ALA A 120 -2.40 18.58 5.74
C ALA A 120 -1.35 17.81 4.90
N GLU A 121 -0.73 16.78 5.47
CA GLU A 121 0.25 15.94 4.79
C GLU A 121 -0.40 15.18 3.62
N PHE A 122 -1.52 14.50 3.89
CA PHE A 122 -2.24 13.75 2.87
C PHE A 122 -2.79 14.66 1.77
N ALA A 123 -3.39 15.80 2.14
CA ALA A 123 -3.90 16.76 1.16
C ALA A 123 -2.79 17.25 0.23
N ALA A 124 -1.62 17.61 0.77
CA ALA A 124 -0.48 18.06 -0.03
C ALA A 124 0.02 16.98 -1.00
N LEU A 125 0.11 15.72 -0.56
CA LEU A 125 0.51 14.60 -1.41
C LEU A 125 -0.53 14.29 -2.49
N LEU A 126 -1.82 14.30 -2.16
CA LEU A 126 -2.91 14.09 -3.12
C LEU A 126 -2.93 15.20 -4.18
N ILE A 127 -2.77 16.47 -3.79
CA ILE A 127 -2.65 17.60 -4.73
C ILE A 127 -1.46 17.40 -5.66
N ARG A 128 -0.30 17.01 -5.12
CA ARG A 128 0.91 16.80 -5.90
C ARG A 128 0.77 15.67 -6.93
N LEU A 129 0.01 14.62 -6.60
CA LEU A 129 -0.14 13.43 -7.43
C LEU A 129 -1.36 13.46 -8.34
N GLU A 130 -2.22 14.46 -8.21
CA GLU A 130 -3.39 14.65 -9.07
C GLU A 130 -2.96 14.67 -10.55
N GLY A 131 -3.66 13.89 -11.38
CA GLY A 131 -3.37 13.80 -12.82
C GLY A 131 -2.05 13.11 -13.20
N HIS A 132 -1.33 12.52 -12.24
CA HIS A 132 -0.10 11.76 -12.49
C HIS A 132 -0.32 10.25 -12.41
N VAL A 133 0.54 9.49 -13.08
CA VAL A 133 0.57 8.02 -13.02
C VAL A 133 1.95 7.53 -12.58
N GLU A 134 1.98 6.42 -11.83
CA GLU A 134 3.24 5.75 -11.47
C GLU A 134 3.68 4.78 -12.58
N LEU A 135 4.93 4.89 -13.03
CA LEU A 135 5.52 3.99 -14.02
C LEU A 135 6.78 3.31 -13.50
N GLY A 136 6.75 1.98 -13.45
CA GLY A 136 7.90 1.14 -13.11
C GLY A 136 8.56 0.53 -14.34
N VAL A 137 9.66 1.10 -14.83
CA VAL A 137 10.44 0.52 -15.95
C VAL A 137 11.55 -0.40 -15.41
N LYS A 138 11.62 -1.62 -15.94
CA LYS A 138 12.73 -2.56 -15.73
C LYS A 138 13.38 -2.86 -17.08
N VAL A 139 14.70 -2.64 -17.18
CA VAL A 139 15.50 -2.93 -18.38
C VAL A 139 16.41 -4.12 -18.06
N TYR A 140 16.38 -5.12 -18.92
CA TYR A 140 17.26 -6.27 -18.88
C TYR A 140 18.25 -6.15 -20.03
N ALA A 141 19.54 -6.35 -19.75
CA ALA A 141 20.59 -6.32 -20.75
C ALA A 141 21.56 -7.47 -20.48
N ASP A 142 22.08 -8.08 -21.54
CA ASP A 142 23.22 -8.98 -21.43
C ASP A 142 24.48 -8.15 -21.09
N PRO A 143 25.16 -8.42 -19.96
CA PRO A 143 26.37 -7.71 -19.59
C PRO A 143 27.47 -7.75 -20.67
N GLN A 144 27.56 -8.84 -21.45
CA GLN A 144 28.60 -9.00 -22.47
C GLN A 144 28.31 -8.19 -23.73
N GLU A 145 27.05 -8.10 -24.15
CA GLU A 145 26.65 -7.28 -25.30
C GLU A 145 26.65 -5.77 -24.96
N ALA A 146 26.24 -5.40 -23.74
CA ALA A 146 26.28 -4.02 -23.27
C ALA A 146 27.71 -3.43 -23.24
N ALA A 147 28.72 -4.25 -22.96
CA ALA A 147 30.12 -3.85 -22.97
C ALA A 147 30.65 -3.57 -24.40
N LYS A 148 30.15 -4.28 -25.42
CA LYS A 148 30.53 -4.08 -26.83
C LYS A 148 29.98 -2.78 -27.40
N THR A 149 28.77 -2.38 -27.00
CA THR A 149 28.13 -1.13 -27.46
C THR A 149 28.61 0.11 -26.70
N GLY A 150 29.09 -0.04 -25.46
CA GLY A 150 29.56 1.06 -24.61
C GLY A 150 30.87 1.73 -25.08
N ALA A 151 31.63 1.12 -25.99
CA ALA A 151 32.86 1.69 -26.53
C ALA A 151 32.62 2.75 -27.63
N ALA A 152 31.41 2.84 -28.19
CA ALA A 152 31.12 3.68 -29.35
C ALA A 152 30.47 5.05 -29.02
N VAL A 153 30.06 5.31 -27.77
CA VAL A 153 29.40 6.57 -27.39
C VAL A 153 30.10 7.19 -26.18
N SER A 154 31.27 7.77 -26.42
CA SER A 154 31.96 8.65 -25.47
C SER A 154 31.66 10.12 -25.79
N GLU A 155 30.41 10.54 -25.62
CA GLU A 155 30.10 11.96 -25.46
C GLU A 155 29.43 12.19 -24.09
N PRO A 156 29.91 13.16 -23.29
CA PRO A 156 29.39 13.41 -21.95
C PRO A 156 28.03 14.08 -22.03
N VAL A 157 26.95 13.29 -22.11
CA VAL A 157 25.59 13.81 -21.93
C VAL A 157 25.41 14.18 -20.46
N ALA A 158 25.16 15.46 -20.20
CA ALA A 158 24.90 16.02 -18.87
C ALA A 158 23.94 15.12 -18.07
N SER A 159 24.29 14.84 -16.81
CA SER A 159 23.49 13.99 -15.91
C SER A 159 22.09 14.57 -15.70
N GLY A 160 21.13 14.08 -16.46
CA GLY A 160 19.73 14.45 -16.28
C GLY A 160 19.16 13.94 -14.94
N PRO A 161 18.10 14.58 -14.42
CA PRO A 161 17.47 14.22 -13.15
C PRO A 161 17.05 12.75 -13.06
N GLY A 162 16.69 12.12 -14.19
CA GLY A 162 16.38 10.69 -14.24
C GLY A 162 17.57 9.78 -13.89
N ARG A 163 18.79 10.16 -14.24
CA ARG A 163 20.01 9.40 -13.94
C ARG A 163 20.35 9.48 -12.45
N ALA A 164 20.21 10.65 -11.84
CA ALA A 164 20.40 10.85 -10.40
C ALA A 164 19.36 10.04 -9.58
N TYR A 165 18.08 10.07 -10.00
CA TYR A 165 17.02 9.28 -9.38
C TYR A 165 17.30 7.77 -9.44
N LEU A 166 17.71 7.25 -10.61
CA LEU A 166 18.02 5.82 -10.77
C LEU A 166 19.23 5.39 -9.93
N GLN A 167 20.24 6.25 -9.79
CA GLN A 167 21.41 6.00 -8.93
C GLN A 167 21.02 5.96 -7.45
N GLN A 168 20.19 6.90 -6.99
CA GLN A 168 19.65 6.91 -5.63
C GLN A 168 18.81 5.65 -5.34
N ARG A 169 17.97 5.23 -6.32
CA ARG A 169 17.14 4.02 -6.20
C ARG A 169 17.97 2.74 -6.16
N ARG A 170 19.09 2.69 -6.90
CA ARG A 170 20.03 1.55 -6.86
C ARG A 170 20.69 1.42 -5.48
N ALA A 171 21.11 2.54 -4.88
CA ALA A 171 21.68 2.56 -3.53
C ALA A 171 20.69 2.07 -2.45
N GLN A 172 19.41 2.51 -2.52
CA GLN A 172 18.37 2.06 -1.59
C GLN A 172 18.04 0.56 -1.71
N ARG A 173 18.11 -0.01 -2.92
CA ARG A 173 17.91 -1.46 -3.12
C ARG A 173 19.03 -2.31 -2.52
N HIS A 174 20.29 -1.84 -2.59
CA HIS A 174 21.41 -2.55 -1.99
C HIS A 174 21.36 -2.59 -0.46
N HIS A 175 20.75 -1.61 0.21
CA HIS A 175 20.50 -1.67 1.65
C HIS A 175 19.43 -2.70 2.03
N ARG A 176 18.40 -2.90 1.20
CA ARG A 176 17.38 -3.95 1.45
C ARG A 176 17.91 -5.37 1.25
N THR A 177 18.79 -5.60 0.28
CA THR A 177 19.36 -6.95 0.04
C THR A 177 20.42 -7.33 1.09
N ARG A 178 21.17 -6.37 1.67
CA ARG A 178 22.11 -6.66 2.76
C ARG A 178 21.42 -6.95 4.10
N ALA A 179 20.21 -6.44 4.32
CA ALA A 179 19.42 -6.72 5.52
C ALA A 179 18.68 -8.08 5.47
N ALA A 180 18.60 -8.72 4.28
CA ALA A 180 17.90 -9.99 4.07
C ALA A 180 18.85 -11.18 3.79
N GLY A 181 20.17 -11.00 3.94
CA GLY A 181 21.20 -12.03 3.68
C GLY A 181 22.02 -12.38 4.91
N GLY A 182 21.39 -12.40 6.09
CA GLY A 182 22.04 -12.64 7.37
C GLY A 182 21.32 -13.68 8.23
N ARG A 183 21.20 -14.90 7.71
CA ARG A 183 21.34 -16.17 8.46
C ARG A 183 21.32 -17.34 7.49
#